data_AF-A0A962WRB2-F1
#
_entry.id   AF-A0A962WRB2-F1
#
_cell.length_a   1.000
_cell.length_b   1.000
_cell.length_c   1.000
_cell.angle_alpha   90.00
_cell.angle_beta   90.00
_cell.angle_gamma   90.00
#
_symmetry.space_group_name_H-M   'P 1'
#
loop_
_entity.id
_entity.type
_entity.pdbx_description
1 polymer ?
#
loop_
_entity_poly.entity_id
_entity_poly.type
_entity_poly.pdbx_seq_one_letter_code
_entity_poly.pdbx_strand_id
1 'polypeptide(L)'
;MHESTPAWLHHPELGELPARRLVECVFALAPSGRILHFHVEQVEIAEGADGVRYRLNGQPPRDERARCQVIPPVVNAFRQPRAGAA
;
A
#
# COMPACT_ATOMS: atom_id res chain seq x y z
N MET A 1 22.00 3.81 0.11
CA MET A 1 20.60 3.49 0.48
C MET A 1 19.76 4.58 -0.16
N HIS A 2 18.90 4.29 -1.14
CA HIS A 2 18.05 5.33 -1.71
C HIS A 2 17.00 5.70 -0.66
N GLU A 3 17.16 6.86 -0.05
CA GLU A 3 16.19 7.40 0.89
C GLU A 3 14.88 7.62 0.12
N SER A 4 13.92 6.76 0.38
CA SER A 4 12.68 6.76 -0.40
C SER A 4 11.76 7.82 0.19
N THR A 5 11.41 8.84 -0.58
CA THR A 5 10.52 9.94 -0.20
C THR A 5 9.38 9.42 0.68
N PRO A 6 9.16 10.00 1.86
CA PRO A 6 8.09 9.55 2.75
C PRO A 6 6.74 9.77 2.07
N ALA A 7 5.81 8.86 2.31
CA ALA A 7 4.50 8.92 1.68
C ALA A 7 3.39 8.40 2.59
N TRP A 8 2.20 8.98 2.43
CA TRP A 8 1.04 8.71 3.28
C TRP A 8 -0.23 8.59 2.45
N LEU A 9 -1.17 7.76 2.89
CA LEU A 9 -2.50 7.61 2.34
C LEU A 9 -3.55 8.05 3.36
N HIS A 10 -4.41 9.00 2.98
CA HIS A 10 -5.59 9.35 3.76
C HIS A 10 -6.73 8.36 3.48
N HIS A 11 -7.00 7.46 4.44
CA HIS A 11 -8.10 6.51 4.40
C HIS A 11 -9.31 7.08 5.17
N PRO A 12 -10.54 7.06 4.62
CA PRO A 12 -11.71 7.71 5.21
C PRO A 12 -12.04 7.19 6.61
N GLU A 13 -11.81 5.91 6.87
CA GLU A 13 -12.14 5.28 8.16
C GLU A 13 -10.92 5.10 9.09
N LEU A 14 -9.70 5.05 8.53
CA LEU A 14 -8.50 4.67 9.27
C LEU A 14 -7.53 5.84 9.49
N GLY A 15 -7.86 7.02 8.93
CA GLY A 15 -7.01 8.20 9.00
C GLY A 15 -5.79 8.11 8.07
N GLU A 16 -4.71 8.78 8.48
CA GLU A 16 -3.46 8.82 7.72
C GLU A 16 -2.63 7.57 7.95
N LEU A 17 -2.32 6.86 6.87
CA LEU A 17 -1.59 5.60 6.88
C LEU A 17 -0.23 5.77 6.18
N PRO A 18 0.86 5.20 6.70
CA PRO A 18 2.12 5.17 5.97
C PRO A 18 1.95 4.34 4.70
N ALA A 19 2.46 4.87 3.59
CA ALA A 19 2.23 4.33 2.26
C ALA A 19 3.51 4.22 1.44
N ARG A 20 3.47 3.36 0.41
CA ARG A 20 4.51 3.24 -0.59
C ARG A 20 3.89 2.98 -1.96
N ARG A 21 4.34 3.73 -2.97
CA ARG A 21 4.04 3.43 -4.37
C ARG A 21 5.09 2.47 -4.92
N LEU A 22 4.63 1.41 -5.58
CA LEU A 22 5.45 0.52 -6.38
C LEU A 22 4.80 0.41 -7.75
N VAL A 23 5.50 0.89 -8.79
CA VAL A 23 4.98 0.92 -10.16
C VAL A 23 3.64 1.69 -10.19
N GLU A 24 2.53 1.02 -10.49
CA GLU A 24 1.18 1.60 -10.64
C GLU A 24 0.28 1.33 -9.42
N CYS A 25 0.85 0.82 -8.33
CA CYS A 25 0.14 0.40 -7.13
C CYS A 25 0.60 1.23 -5.92
N VAL A 26 -0.36 1.57 -5.05
CA VAL A 26 -0.15 2.22 -3.76
C VAL A 26 -0.52 1.23 -2.66
N PHE A 27 0.45 0.95 -1.79
CA PHE A 27 0.30 0.08 -0.64
C PHE A 27 0.29 0.93 0.62
N ALA A 28 -0.66 0.68 1.52
CA ALA A 28 -0.74 1.36 2.81
C ALA A 28 -0.77 0.34 3.95
N LEU A 29 -0.06 0.61 5.04
CA LEU A 29 -0.06 -0.25 6.21
C LEU A 29 -1.16 0.20 7.17
N ALA A 30 -2.21 -0.62 7.31
CA ALA A 30 -3.28 -0.37 8.27
C ALA A 30 -2.78 -0.60 9.72
N PRO A 31 -3.43 0.00 10.74
CA PRO A 31 -3.06 -0.20 12.15
C PRO A 31 -3.10 -1.66 12.61
N SER A 32 -3.91 -2.50 11.94
CA SER A 32 -4.00 -3.94 12.19
C SER A 32 -2.79 -4.75 11.67
N GLY A 33 -1.84 -4.11 10.99
CA GLY A 33 -0.73 -4.78 10.31
C GLY A 33 -1.07 -5.32 8.91
N ARG A 34 -2.33 -5.17 8.46
CA ARG A 34 -2.75 -5.55 7.11
C ARG A 34 -2.24 -4.55 6.07
N ILE A 35 -1.75 -5.06 4.95
CA ILE A 35 -1.44 -4.23 3.77
C ILE A 35 -2.73 -3.99 2.99
N LEU A 36 -3.08 -2.73 2.83
CA LEU A 36 -4.10 -2.27 1.89
C LEU A 36 -3.45 -2.01 0.54
N HIS A 37 -4.18 -2.33 -0.53
CA HIS A 37 -3.69 -2.20 -1.90
C HIS A 37 -4.70 -1.42 -2.74
N PHE A 38 -4.21 -0.38 -3.39
CA PHE A 38 -4.97 0.48 -4.29
C PHE A 38 -4.17 0.71 -5.57
N HIS A 39 -4.84 0.87 -6.70
CA HIS A 39 -4.18 1.32 -7.92
C HIS A 39 -4.04 2.84 -7.91
N VAL A 40 -3.03 3.35 -8.64
CA VAL A 40 -2.79 4.79 -8.76
C VAL A 40 -4.01 5.54 -9.30
N GLU A 41 -4.82 4.90 -10.15
CA GLU A 41 -6.08 5.44 -10.68
C GLU A 41 -7.19 5.63 -9.63
N GLN A 42 -7.07 4.97 -8.48
CA GLN A 42 -8.02 5.04 -7.36
C GLN A 42 -7.63 6.09 -6.32
N VAL A 43 -6.51 6.79 -6.54
CA VAL A 43 -6.00 7.82 -5.65
C VAL A 43 -5.72 9.12 -6.39
N GLU A 44 -5.97 10.22 -5.71
CA GLU A 44 -5.37 11.51 -6.04
C GLU A 44 -3.98 11.57 -5.40
N ILE A 45 -3.01 12.13 -6.13
CA ILE A 45 -1.62 12.27 -5.69
C ILE A 45 -1.31 13.74 -5.50
N ALA A 46 -0.82 14.11 -4.31
CA ALA A 46 -0.30 15.41 -4.01
C ALA A 46 1.17 15.28 -3.58
N GLU A 47 2.09 15.80 -4.39
CA GLU A 47 3.50 15.85 -4.07
C GLU A 47 3.83 17.18 -3.39
N GLY A 48 4.63 17.15 -2.32
CA GLY A 48 5.05 18.35 -1.59
C GLY A 48 6.44 18.19 -0.98
N ALA A 49 6.94 19.26 -0.35
CA ALA A 49 8.27 19.29 0.26
C ALA A 49 8.46 18.20 1.34
N ASP A 50 7.40 17.86 2.05
CA ASP A 50 7.42 16.86 3.12
C ASP A 50 7.20 15.42 2.63
N GLY A 51 6.96 15.22 1.32
CA GLY A 51 6.72 13.91 0.72
C GLY A 51 5.43 13.82 -0.11
N VAL A 52 4.94 12.60 -0.30
CA VAL A 52 3.79 12.32 -1.19
C VAL A 52 2.55 11.96 -0.37
N ARG A 53 1.42 12.60 -0.67
CA ARG A 53 0.12 12.30 -0.05
C ARG A 53 -0.84 11.72 -1.08
N TYR A 54 -1.44 10.60 -0.73
CA TYR A 54 -2.47 9.92 -1.51
C TYR A 54 -3.82 10.09 -0.85
N ARG A 55 -4.88 10.30 -1.64
CA ARG A 55 -6.27 10.34 -1.15
C ARG A 55 -7.14 9.46 -2.01
N LEU A 56 -7.93 8.58 -1.41
CA LEU A 56 -8.87 7.74 -2.16
C LEU A 56 -9.92 8.61 -2.86
N ASN A 57 -10.13 8.38 -4.15
CA ASN A 57 -11.06 9.16 -4.99
C ASN A 57 -12.43 8.48 -5.18
N GLY A 58 -12.65 7.33 -4.53
CA GLY A 58 -13.89 6.55 -4.62
C GLY A 58 -14.10 5.80 -5.94
N GLN A 59 -13.15 5.85 -6.88
CA GLN A 59 -13.25 5.11 -8.13
C GLN A 59 -12.93 3.62 -7.91
N PRO A 60 -13.71 2.71 -8.53
CA PRO A 60 -13.32 1.31 -8.59
C PRO A 60 -12.05 1.14 -9.43
N PRO A 61 -11.29 0.05 -9.25
CA PRO A 61 -10.23 -0.30 -10.18
C PRO A 61 -10.79 -0.51 -11.58
N ARG A 62 -10.02 -0.20 -12.62
CA ARG A 62 -10.38 -0.55 -14.00
C ARG A 62 -10.56 -2.06 -14.14
N ASP A 63 -11.47 -2.49 -15.01
CA ASP A 63 -11.81 -3.91 -15.21
C ASP A 63 -10.58 -4.78 -15.55
N GLU A 64 -9.67 -4.24 -16.36
CA GLU A 64 -8.39 -4.88 -16.74
C GLU A 64 -7.47 -5.16 -15.55
N ARG A 65 -7.62 -4.38 -14.46
CA ARG A 65 -6.80 -4.42 -13.24
C ARG A 65 -7.55 -4.99 -12.03
N ALA A 66 -8.80 -5.43 -12.21
CA ALA A 66 -9.58 -6.08 -11.17
C ALA A 66 -8.88 -7.32 -10.59
N ARG A 67 -8.04 -8.01 -11.38
CA ARG A 67 -7.27 -9.21 -10.96
C ARG A 67 -6.09 -8.91 -10.05
N CYS A 68 -5.62 -7.66 -9.95
CA CYS A 68 -4.50 -7.26 -9.10
C CYS A 68 -4.87 -7.17 -7.60
N GLN A 69 -6.11 -7.48 -7.22
CA GLN A 69 -6.58 -7.45 -5.84
C GLN A 69 -6.10 -8.62 -4.97
N VAL A 70 -5.43 -9.62 -5.55
CA VAL A 70 -4.92 -10.79 -4.82
C VAL A 70 -3.41 -10.64 -4.59
N ILE A 71 -3.02 -9.97 -3.51
CA ILE A 71 -1.74 -10.30 -2.88
C ILE A 71 -2.01 -11.60 -2.11
N PRO A 72 -1.38 -12.73 -2.45
CA PRO A 72 -1.55 -13.95 -1.67
C PRO A 72 -1.28 -13.64 -0.20
N PRO A 73 -2.15 -14.07 0.73
CA PRO A 73 -1.98 -13.77 2.16
C PRO A 73 -0.65 -14.32 2.72
N VAL A 74 -0.03 -15.26 2.00
CA VAL A 74 1.27 -15.84 2.33
C VAL A 74 2.08 -15.97 1.03
N VAL A 75 3.13 -15.18 0.89
CA VAL A 75 4.20 -15.48 -0.06
C VAL A 75 5.23 -16.31 0.70
N ASN A 76 5.54 -17.52 0.26
CA ASN A 76 6.48 -18.43 0.93
C ASN A 76 7.86 -17.78 1.21
N ALA A 77 8.21 -16.71 0.49
CA ALA A 77 9.40 -15.90 0.69
C ALA A 77 9.48 -15.20 2.06
N PHE A 78 8.36 -15.04 2.79
CA PHE A 78 8.32 -14.39 4.12
C PHE A 78 8.02 -15.38 5.26
N ARG A 79 8.06 -16.69 5.01
CA ARG A 79 7.95 -17.68 6.09
C ARG A 79 9.22 -17.53 6.94
N GLN A 80 9.09 -16.90 8.11
CA GLN A 80 10.19 -16.87 9.09
C GLN A 80 10.67 -18.31 9.31
N PRO A 81 12.00 -18.57 9.27
CA PRO A 81 12.50 -19.81 9.85
C PRO A 81 12.04 -19.81 11.30
N ARG A 82 11.27 -20.83 11.67
CA ARG A 82 10.87 -21.06 13.07
C ARG A 82 12.11 -20.92 13.93
N ALA A 83 12.14 -19.92 14.80
CA ALA A 83 13.04 -19.93 15.94
C ALA A 83 12.69 -21.16 16.79
N GLY A 84 13.66 -22.06 16.96
CA GLY A 84 13.58 -23.18 17.89
C GLY A 84 12.99 -24.47 17.32
N ALA A 85 13.87 -25.33 16.82
CA ALA A 85 13.77 -26.76 17.09
C ALA A 85 15.04 -27.13 17.87
N ALA A 86 14.79 -27.64 19.08
CA ALA A 86 15.66 -28.20 20.12
C ALA A 86 17.14 -28.44 19.79
#